data_AF-A0A1A0M098-F1
#
_entry.id   AF-A0A1A0M098-F1
#
_cell.length_a   1.000
_cell.length_b   1.000
_cell.length_c   1.000
_cell.angle_alpha   90.00
_cell.angle_beta   90.00
_cell.angle_gamma   90.00
#
_symmetry.space_group_name_H-M   'P 1'
#
loop_
_entity.id
_entity.type
_entity.pdbx_description
1 polymer ?
#
loop_
_entity_poly.entity_id
_entity_poly.type
_entity_poly.pdbx_seq_one_letter_code
_entity_poly.pdbx_strand_id
1 'polypeptide(L)' 'MIAEDGRPITGDYVAKWIKRGANGTIGTNKHCAHETVANIMEDFISGRLRRPDGDRRSLQQLLAVR' A
#
# COMPACT_ATOMS: atom_id res chain seq x y z
N MET A 1 2.20 5.24 5.46
CA MET A 1 3.27 5.21 6.50
C MET A 1 3.84 6.61 6.66
N ILE A 2 4.64 6.88 7.70
CA ILE A 2 5.22 8.22 7.94
C ILE A 2 6.74 8.13 7.81
N ALA A 3 7.34 9.04 7.04
CA ALA A 3 8.79 9.17 6.92
C ALA A 3 9.38 9.84 8.17
N GLU A 4 10.71 9.85 8.29
CA GLU A 4 11.40 10.46 9.44
C GLU A 4 11.09 11.96 9.60
N ASP A 5 10.74 12.64 8.52
CA ASP A 5 10.34 14.05 8.51
C ASP A 5 8.88 14.30 8.94
N GLY A 6 8.17 13.25 9.37
CA GLY A 6 6.77 13.33 9.81
C GLY A 6 5.76 13.35 8.66
N ARG A 7 6.18 13.29 7.39
CA ARG A 7 5.26 13.33 6.25
C ARG A 7 4.80 11.93 5.83
N PRO A 8 3.59 11.80 5.26
CA PRO A 8 3.15 10.55 4.67
C PRO A 8 4.07 10.09 3.53
N ILE A 9 4.47 8.81 3.56
CA ILE A 9 5.17 8.17 2.46
C ILE A 9 4.14 7.88 1.35
N THR A 10 4.34 8.52 0.20
CA THR A 10 3.47 8.33 -0.98
C THR A 10 3.69 6.94 -1.57
N GLY A 11 2.60 6.23 -1.85
CA GLY A 11 2.65 4.85 -2.35
C GLY A 11 2.61 3.76 -1.27
N ASP A 12 2.73 4.14 0.01
CA ASP A 12 2.72 3.19 1.13
C ASP A 12 1.37 3.18 1.86
N TYR A 13 0.67 2.06 1.75
CA TYR A 13 -0.65 1.85 2.31
C TYR A 13 -0.65 0.76 3.37
N VAL A 14 -1.57 0.88 4.34
CA VAL A 14 -1.78 -0.12 5.38
C VAL A 14 -3.26 -0.49 5.43
N ALA A 15 -3.56 -1.74 5.75
CA ALA A 15 -4.93 -2.23 5.89
C ALA A 15 -5.02 -3.27 7.02
N LYS A 16 -6.24 -3.59 7.47
CA LYS A 16 -6.49 -4.59 8.53
C LYS A 16 -5.76 -4.24 9.84
N TRP A 17 -5.34 -5.23 10.63
CA TRP A 17 -4.83 -5.02 11.98
C TRP A 17 -3.68 -4.00 12.09
N ILE A 18 -2.80 -3.91 11.10
CA ILE A 18 -1.73 -2.88 11.11
C ILE A 18 -2.28 -1.44 10.98
N LYS A 19 -3.50 -1.25 10.43
CA LYS A 19 -4.20 0.05 10.34
C LYS A 19 -5.11 0.32 11.55
N ARG A 20 -5.79 -0.70 12.07
CA ARG A 20 -6.93 -0.55 13.03
C ARG A 20 -6.74 -1.25 14.38
N GLY A 21 -5.57 -1.85 14.62
CA GLY A 21 -5.28 -2.68 15.79
C GLY A 21 -5.75 -4.12 15.63
N ALA A 22 -5.20 -5.02 16.46
CA ALA A 22 -5.43 -6.48 16.43
C ALA A 22 -6.81 -6.89 16.96
N ASN A 23 -7.88 -6.32 16.41
CA ASN A 23 -9.26 -6.54 16.82
C ASN A 23 -10.20 -6.71 15.59
N GLY A 24 -11.45 -7.11 15.85
CA GLY A 24 -12.53 -7.26 14.86
C GLY A 24 -12.48 -8.54 14.02
N THR A 25 -13.53 -8.74 13.20
CA THR A 25 -13.76 -9.99 12.46
C THR A 25 -13.12 -9.98 11.07
N ILE A 26 -13.16 -11.12 10.38
CA ILE A 26 -12.78 -11.24 8.97
C ILE A 26 -13.58 -10.24 8.09
N GLY A 27 -14.86 -10.02 8.41
CA GLY A 27 -15.71 -9.05 7.70
C GLY A 27 -15.20 -7.61 7.84
N THR A 28 -14.79 -7.21 9.04
CA THR A 28 -14.20 -5.88 9.27
C THR A 28 -12.90 -5.68 8.49
N ASN A 29 -12.10 -6.75 8.35
CA ASN A 29 -10.91 -6.73 7.51
C ASN A 29 -11.21 -6.55 6.02
N LYS A 30 -12.33 -7.09 5.52
CA LYS A 30 -12.76 -6.90 4.13
C LYS A 30 -13.15 -5.44 3.85
N HIS A 31 -13.96 -4.83 4.71
CA HIS A 31 -14.35 -3.43 4.57
C HIS A 31 -13.13 -2.50 4.59
N CYS A 32 -12.25 -2.67 5.58
CA CYS A 32 -11.02 -1.90 5.69
C CYS A 32 -10.12 -2.05 4.44
N ALA A 33 -10.06 -3.24 3.85
CA ALA A 33 -9.31 -3.46 2.63
C ALA A 33 -9.93 -2.73 1.44
N HIS A 34 -11.26 -2.73 1.29
CA HIS A 34 -11.95 -2.01 0.21
C HIS A 34 -11.66 -0.50 0.26
N GLU A 35 -11.75 0.13 1.42
CA GLU A 35 -11.39 1.55 1.57
C GLU A 35 -9.95 1.82 1.16
N THR A 36 -9.03 0.94 1.55
CA THR A 36 -7.61 1.10 1.23
C THR A 36 -7.37 1.00 -0.27
N VAL A 37 -8.03 0.05 -0.95
CA VAL A 37 -7.97 -0.08 -2.40
C VAL A 37 -8.59 1.13 -3.10
N ALA A 38 -9.70 1.68 -2.59
CA ALA A 38 -10.30 2.89 -3.14
C ALA A 38 -9.31 4.07 -3.10
N ASN A 39 -8.61 4.26 -1.99
CA ASN A 39 -7.58 5.30 -1.87
C ASN A 39 -6.40 5.07 -2.82
N ILE A 40 -5.94 3.81 -2.98
CA ILE A 40 -4.90 3.46 -3.96
C ILE A 40 -5.32 3.85 -5.38
N MET A 41 -6.58 3.55 -5.74
CA MET A 41 -7.11 3.88 -7.07
C MET A 41 -7.23 5.39 -7.27
N GLU A 42 -7.65 6.13 -6.24
CA GLU A 42 -7.71 7.60 -6.28
C GLU A 42 -6.31 8.21 -6.49
N ASP A 43 -5.30 7.75 -5.75
CA ASP A 43 -3.91 8.17 -5.92
C ASP A 43 -3.35 7.84 -7.31
N PHE A 44 -3.73 6.68 -7.85
CA PHE A 44 -3.35 6.28 -9.20
C PHE A 44 -3.97 7.21 -10.25
N ILE A 45 -5.28 7.44 -10.18
CA ILE A 45 -6.02 8.29 -11.13
C ILE A 45 -5.54 9.75 -11.06
N SER A 46 -5.22 10.23 -9.86
CA SER A 46 -4.69 11.59 -9.66
C SER A 46 -3.20 11.74 -10.01
N GLY A 47 -2.54 10.67 -10.47
CA GLY A 47 -1.13 10.71 -10.88
C GLY A 47 -0.14 10.87 -9.72
N ARG A 48 -0.55 10.60 -8.48
CA ARG A 48 0.31 10.69 -7.28
C ARG A 48 1.31 9.54 -7.17
N LEU A 49 1.01 8.41 -7.81
CA LEU A 49 1.88 7.23 -7.77
C LEU A 49 3.01 7.32 -8.81
N ARG A 50 4.25 7.13 -8.35
CA ARG A 50 5.40 7.02 -9.25
C ARG A 50 5.31 5.76 -10.10
N ARG A 51 5.70 5.90 -11.37
CA ARG A 51 5.91 4.76 -12.25
C ARG A 51 7.16 3.99 -11.79
N PRO A 52 7.12 2.65 -11.70
CA PRO A 52 8.30 1.84 -11.42
C PRO A 52 9.36 2.00 -12.52
N ASP A 53 10.63 2.01 -12.13
CA ASP A 53 11.76 2.10 -13.07
C ASP A 53 12.03 0.80 -13.84
N GLY A 54 11.52 -0.33 -13.32
CA GLY A 54 11.70 -1.66 -13.89
C GLY A 54 10.37 -2.37 -14.19
N ASP A 55 10.47 -3.45 -14.95
CA ASP A 55 9.32 -4.30 -15.28
C ASP A 55 9.16 -5.46 -14.29
N ARG A 56 8.20 -6.36 -14.57
CA ARG A 56 7.93 -7.54 -13.75
C ARG A 56 9.14 -8.49 -13.66
N ARG A 57 9.93 -8.60 -14.73
CA ARG A 57 11.11 -9.48 -14.77
C ARG A 57 12.20 -8.91 -13.87
N SER A 58 12.45 -7.60 -13.94
CA SER A 58 13.41 -6.92 -13.04
C SER A 58 13.03 -7.11 -11.57
N LEU A 59 11.74 -7.02 -11.23
CA LEU A 59 11.26 -7.28 -9.87
C LEU A 59 11.53 -8.73 -9.42
N GLN A 60 11.24 -9.72 -10.28
CA GLN A 60 11.49 -11.12 -9.98
C GLN A 60 12.98 -11.42 -9.76
N GLN A 61 13.85 -10.82 -10.58
CA GLN A 61 15.31 -10.95 -10.41
C GLN A 61 15.78 -10.36 -9.08
N LEU A 62 15.25 -9.20 -8.67
CA LEU A 62 15.58 -8.58 -7.39
C LEU A 62 15.17 -9.46 -6.20
N LEU A 63 14.01 -10.09 -6.26
CA LEU A 63 13.53 -10.99 -5.20
C LEU A 63 14.34 -12.30 -5.13
N ALA A 64 14.92 -12.76 -6.23
CA ALA A 64 15.71 -13.98 -6.25
C ALA A 64 17.10 -13.83 -5.60
N VAL A 65 17.58 -12.59 -5.41
CA VAL A 65 18.90 -12.27 -4.85
C VAL A 65 18.84 -11.65 -3.46
N ARG A 66 17.65 -11.58 -2.84
CA ARG A 66 17.43 -11.14 -1.45
C ARG A 66 16.97 -12.30 -0.58
#